data_AF-A0A8S8YZF8-F1
#
_entry.id   AF-A0A8S8YZF8-F1
#
_cell.length_a   1.000
_cell.length_b   1.000
_cell.length_c   1.000
_cell.angle_alpha   90.00
_cell.angle_beta   90.00
_cell.angle_gamma   90.00
#
_symmetry.space_group_name_H-M   'P 1'
#
loop_
_entity.id
_entity.type
_entity.pdbx_description
1 polymer ?
#
loop_
_entity_poly.entity_id
_entity_poly.type
_entity_poly.pdbx_seq_one_letter_code
_entity_poly.pdbx_strand_id
1 'polypeptide(L)'
;MKKWFMRQYWRIQQSQTLISMGFWTSTLTLLIWPYVSWRFEANSTFLGLNMTYWGLIAIGASVLAIVLLIGRVYDATLGLWREHLTVVQERNPFTTYKLNAPFGILLSQTNEILRRMAPDDEDIQRHCDFVNRWLEWNSEQEIWARSMSSWKNIVGDDDPFLSHLDDSARDSLVSAADELQDF
;
A
#
# COMPACT_ATOMS: atom_id res chain seq x y z
N MET A 1 -4.91 -9.77 -26.54
CA MET A 1 -3.85 -10.70 -26.09
C MET A 1 -3.07 -10.20 -24.87
N LYS A 2 -2.48 -8.99 -24.89
CA LYS A 2 -1.72 -8.40 -23.75
C LYS A 2 -2.48 -8.43 -22.41
N LYS A 3 -3.75 -8.00 -22.37
CA LYS A 3 -4.57 -7.98 -21.14
C LYS A 3 -4.83 -9.36 -20.53
N TRP A 4 -4.99 -10.40 -21.34
CA TRP A 4 -5.18 -11.78 -20.85
C TRP A 4 -3.89 -12.32 -20.24
N PHE A 5 -2.74 -12.08 -20.91
CA PHE A 5 -1.44 -12.47 -20.41
C PHE A 5 -1.11 -11.79 -19.07
N MET A 6 -1.35 -10.47 -18.97
CA MET A 6 -1.17 -9.72 -17.72
C MET A 6 -2.05 -10.27 -16.59
N ARG A 7 -3.27 -10.72 -16.90
CA ARG A 7 -4.14 -11.36 -15.90
C ARG A 7 -3.59 -12.71 -15.41
N GLN A 8 -3.02 -13.54 -16.28
CA GLN A 8 -2.41 -14.81 -15.84
C GLN A 8 -1.12 -14.57 -15.07
N TYR A 9 -0.27 -13.66 -15.55
CA TYR A 9 0.94 -13.23 -14.84
C TYR A 9 0.61 -12.78 -13.42
N TRP A 10 -0.41 -11.93 -13.27
CA TRP A 10 -0.85 -11.45 -11.96
C TRP A 10 -1.34 -12.59 -11.06
N ARG A 11 -2.09 -13.57 -11.59
CA ARG A 11 -2.53 -14.75 -10.82
C ARG A 11 -1.35 -15.58 -10.31
N ILE A 12 -0.34 -15.78 -11.14
CA ILE A 12 0.89 -16.51 -10.76
C ILE A 12 1.63 -15.76 -9.66
N GLN A 13 1.76 -14.44 -9.79
CA GLN A 13 2.43 -13.62 -8.78
C GLN A 13 1.71 -13.66 -7.42
N GLN A 14 0.37 -13.65 -7.43
CA GLN A 14 -0.42 -13.75 -6.20
C GLN A 14 -0.34 -15.14 -5.55
N SER A 15 -0.28 -16.22 -6.35
CA SER A 15 -0.18 -17.58 -5.82
C SER A 15 1.24 -18.00 -5.44
N GLN A 16 2.27 -17.27 -5.89
CA GLN A 16 3.67 -17.60 -5.68
C GLN A 16 4.01 -17.82 -4.19
N THR A 17 3.54 -16.96 -3.29
CA THR A 17 3.83 -17.07 -1.86
C THR A 17 3.23 -18.35 -1.25
N LEU A 18 1.99 -18.69 -1.62
CA LEU A 18 1.32 -19.91 -1.14
C LEU A 18 1.98 -21.17 -1.67
N ILE A 19 2.31 -21.19 -2.97
CA ILE A 19 3.00 -22.32 -3.61
C ILE A 19 4.39 -22.50 -3.01
N SER A 20 5.15 -21.41 -2.84
CA SER A 20 6.48 -21.43 -2.22
C SER A 20 6.41 -21.95 -0.79
N MET A 21 5.47 -21.48 0.02
CA MET A 21 5.29 -21.96 1.40
C MET A 21 4.98 -23.46 1.45
N GLY A 22 4.04 -23.94 0.63
CA GLY A 22 3.73 -25.37 0.54
C GLY A 22 4.93 -26.21 0.08
N PHE A 23 5.66 -25.71 -0.92
CA PHE A 23 6.87 -26.37 -1.44
C PHE A 23 7.97 -26.47 -0.38
N TRP A 24 8.30 -25.37 0.31
CA TRP A 24 9.34 -25.37 1.34
C TRP A 24 8.96 -26.21 2.55
N THR A 25 7.70 -26.13 2.99
CA THR A 25 7.21 -26.95 4.12
C THR A 25 7.29 -28.43 3.78
N SER A 26 6.85 -28.83 2.58
CA SER A 26 6.89 -30.22 2.12
C SER A 26 8.33 -30.72 1.99
N THR A 27 9.20 -29.93 1.36
CA THR A 27 10.62 -30.27 1.17
C THR A 27 11.33 -30.44 2.51
N LEU A 28 11.18 -29.50 3.44
CA LEU A 28 11.78 -29.59 4.78
C LEU A 28 11.23 -30.79 5.56
N THR A 29 9.92 -31.03 5.49
CA THR A 29 9.29 -32.18 6.16
C THR A 29 9.89 -33.50 5.69
N LEU A 30 10.02 -33.68 4.38
CA LEU A 30 10.58 -34.91 3.79
C LEU A 30 12.09 -35.05 4.02
N LEU A 31 12.84 -33.94 4.06
CA LEU A 31 14.25 -33.95 4.40
C LEU A 31 14.50 -34.31 5.87
N ILE A 32 13.63 -33.87 6.78
CA ILE A 32 13.75 -34.13 8.22
C ILE A 32 13.29 -35.56 8.57
N TRP A 33 12.28 -36.08 7.87
CA TRP A 33 11.71 -37.41 8.12
C TRP A 33 12.72 -38.54 8.37
N PRO A 34 13.73 -38.80 7.49
CA PRO A 34 14.67 -39.90 7.70
C PRO A 34 15.47 -39.80 9.01
N TYR A 35 15.64 -38.59 9.57
CA TYR A 35 16.37 -38.38 10.81
C TYR A 35 15.53 -38.61 12.07
N VAL A 36 14.19 -38.57 11.94
CA VAL A 36 13.25 -38.67 13.06
C VAL A 36 12.38 -39.94 12.96
N SER A 37 12.38 -40.62 11.81
CA SER A 37 11.56 -41.80 11.52
C SER A 37 11.70 -42.92 12.56
N TRP A 38 12.88 -43.07 13.16
CA TRP A 38 13.16 -44.03 14.23
C TRP A 38 12.30 -43.84 15.49
N ARG A 39 11.69 -42.67 15.69
CA ARG A 39 10.76 -42.38 16.79
C ARG A 39 9.36 -42.94 16.56
N PHE A 40 9.06 -43.39 15.35
CA PHE A 40 7.73 -43.82 14.96
C PHE A 40 7.76 -45.29 14.54
N GLU A 41 6.86 -46.09 15.10
CA GLU A 41 6.61 -47.44 14.61
C GLU A 41 5.77 -47.37 13.33
N ALA A 42 6.42 -47.38 12.18
CA ALA A 42 5.80 -47.17 10.87
C ALA A 42 4.71 -48.19 10.48
N ASN A 43 4.54 -49.29 11.22
CA ASN A 43 3.45 -50.27 10.98
C ASN A 43 2.30 -50.13 11.98
N SER A 44 2.44 -49.27 12.98
CA SER A 44 1.35 -48.98 13.91
C SER A 44 0.33 -48.06 13.22
N THR A 45 -0.95 -48.36 13.43
CA THR A 45 -2.05 -47.52 12.96
C THR A 45 -2.64 -46.75 14.13
N PHE A 46 -2.79 -45.44 13.95
CA PHE A 46 -3.46 -44.56 14.91
C PHE A 46 -4.58 -43.84 14.17
N LEU A 47 -5.82 -43.95 14.69
CA LEU A 47 -7.03 -43.42 14.05
C LEU A 47 -7.20 -43.89 12.58
N GLY A 48 -6.84 -45.15 12.29
CA GLY A 48 -6.97 -45.73 10.94
C GLY A 48 -5.92 -45.27 9.93
N LEU A 49 -5.00 -44.36 10.31
CA LEU A 49 -3.88 -43.93 9.48
C LEU A 49 -2.56 -44.49 10.00
N ASN A 50 -1.63 -44.74 9.08
CA ASN A 50 -0.28 -45.15 9.44
C ASN A 50 0.42 -44.02 10.23
N MET A 51 1.12 -44.37 11.31
CA MET A 51 1.88 -43.44 12.16
C MET A 51 2.88 -42.57 11.37
N THR A 52 3.34 -43.04 10.21
CA THR A 52 4.16 -42.27 9.26
C THR A 52 3.50 -40.95 8.86
N TYR A 53 2.20 -40.95 8.53
CA TYR A 53 1.51 -39.72 8.11
C TYR A 53 1.36 -38.73 9.27
N TRP A 54 1.11 -39.23 10.48
CA TRP A 54 1.06 -38.40 11.68
C TRP A 54 2.42 -37.75 11.97
N GLY A 55 3.51 -38.49 11.82
CA GLY A 55 4.86 -37.97 11.96
C GLY A 55 5.18 -36.87 10.93
N LEU A 56 4.79 -37.08 9.66
CA LEU A 56 4.95 -36.05 8.61
C LEU A 56 4.13 -34.80 8.90
N ILE A 57 2.88 -34.94 9.33
CA ILE A 57 2.02 -33.80 9.72
C ILE A 57 2.63 -33.05 10.90
N ALA A 58 3.14 -33.75 11.91
CA ALA A 58 3.74 -33.14 13.09
C ALA A 58 5.00 -32.33 12.73
N ILE A 59 5.86 -32.86 11.88
CA ILE A 59 7.05 -32.14 11.39
C ILE A 59 6.63 -30.92 10.57
N GLY A 60 5.72 -31.07 9.61
CA GLY A 60 5.24 -29.95 8.79
C GLY A 60 4.59 -28.85 9.62
N ALA A 61 3.76 -29.20 10.60
CA ALA A 61 3.15 -28.26 11.53
C ALA A 61 4.21 -27.53 12.38
N SER A 62 5.26 -28.24 12.81
CA SER A 62 6.37 -27.64 13.57
C SER A 62 7.16 -26.64 12.74
N VAL A 63 7.44 -26.94 11.47
CA VAL A 63 8.09 -26.01 10.54
C VAL A 63 7.25 -24.75 10.37
N LEU A 64 5.95 -24.89 10.13
CA LEU A 64 5.03 -23.74 10.01
C LEU A 64 4.97 -22.92 11.29
N ALA A 65 4.93 -23.56 12.47
CA ALA A 65 4.94 -22.88 13.76
C ALA A 65 6.22 -22.06 13.97
N ILE A 66 7.38 -22.59 13.60
CA ILE A 66 8.67 -21.88 13.68
C ILE A 66 8.66 -20.67 12.74
N VAL A 67 8.22 -20.84 11.48
CA VAL A 67 8.11 -19.73 10.52
C VAL A 67 7.19 -18.63 11.04
N LEU A 68 6.04 -19.00 11.61
CA LEU A 68 5.11 -18.05 12.23
C LEU A 68 5.73 -17.33 13.44
N LEU A 69 6.47 -18.05 14.28
CA LEU A 69 7.14 -17.45 15.44
C LEU A 69 8.20 -16.45 15.00
N ILE A 70 9.02 -16.80 14.00
CA ILE A 70 10.00 -15.89 13.41
C ILE A 70 9.30 -14.65 12.84
N GLY A 71 8.24 -14.82 12.06
CA GLY A 71 7.46 -13.69 11.54
C GLY A 71 6.89 -12.81 12.65
N ARG A 72 6.38 -13.42 13.72
CA ARG A 72 5.83 -12.69 14.86
C ARG A 72 6.88 -11.87 15.60
N VAL A 73 8.08 -12.42 15.77
CA VAL A 73 9.23 -11.70 16.35
C VAL A 73 9.66 -10.57 15.41
N TYR A 74 9.78 -10.85 14.11
CA TYR A 74 10.17 -9.89 13.09
C TYR A 74 9.24 -8.67 13.07
N ASP A 75 7.92 -8.90 13.11
CA ASP A 75 6.93 -7.82 13.17
C ASP A 75 6.98 -7.05 14.49
N ALA A 76 7.19 -7.74 15.62
CA ALA A 76 7.18 -7.13 16.95
C ALA A 76 8.43 -6.28 17.23
N THR A 77 9.61 -6.68 16.73
CA THR A 77 10.88 -6.00 17.02
C THR A 77 11.25 -4.96 15.98
N LEU A 78 10.97 -5.21 14.70
CA LEU A 78 11.41 -4.34 13.62
C LEU A 78 10.30 -3.41 13.11
N GLY A 79 9.02 -3.69 13.39
CA GLY A 79 7.90 -2.83 12.97
C GLY A 79 7.72 -2.67 11.45
N LEU A 80 8.47 -3.44 10.65
CA LEU A 80 8.60 -3.31 9.20
C LEU A 80 7.28 -3.45 8.43
N TRP A 81 6.27 -4.11 9.00
CA TRP A 81 4.95 -4.17 8.38
C TRP A 81 4.35 -2.78 8.11
N ARG A 82 4.50 -1.84 9.05
CA ARG A 82 3.98 -0.48 8.92
C ARG A 82 4.76 0.31 7.87
N GLU A 83 6.08 0.17 7.88
CA GLU A 83 6.96 0.79 6.89
C GLU A 83 6.71 0.22 5.49
N HIS A 84 6.55 -1.10 5.37
CA HIS A 84 6.22 -1.77 4.13
C HIS A 84 4.89 -1.28 3.56
N LEU A 85 3.84 -1.14 4.37
CA LEU A 85 2.57 -0.59 3.93
C LEU A 85 2.71 0.86 3.43
N THR A 86 3.53 1.65 4.11
CA THR A 86 3.82 3.04 3.70
C THR A 86 4.50 3.05 2.33
N VAL A 87 5.55 2.23 2.14
CA VAL A 87 6.24 2.10 0.85
C VAL A 87 5.30 1.57 -0.24
N VAL A 88 4.42 0.61 0.06
CA VAL A 88 3.44 0.11 -0.91
C VAL A 88 2.46 1.21 -1.31
N GLN A 89 2.04 2.05 -0.37
CA GLN A 89 1.17 3.18 -0.63
C GLN A 89 1.85 4.27 -1.46
N GLU A 90 3.09 4.64 -1.13
CA GLU A 90 3.90 5.60 -1.88
C GLU A 90 4.22 5.13 -3.30
N ARG A 91 4.49 3.82 -3.45
CA ARG A 91 4.75 3.21 -4.76
C ARG A 91 3.49 3.03 -5.58
N ASN A 92 2.30 3.10 -4.99
CA ASN A 92 1.05 2.94 -5.71
C ASN A 92 0.80 4.20 -6.56
N PRO A 93 0.92 4.14 -7.90
CA PRO A 93 0.74 5.31 -8.75
C PRO A 93 -0.69 5.86 -8.66
N PHE A 94 -1.67 4.99 -8.34
CA PHE A 94 -3.03 5.43 -8.14
C PHE A 94 -3.17 6.31 -6.88
N THR A 95 -2.55 5.89 -5.77
CA THR A 95 -2.61 6.68 -4.54
C THR A 95 -1.86 7.99 -4.71
N THR A 96 -0.63 7.92 -5.22
CA THR A 96 0.25 9.08 -5.40
C THR A 96 -0.34 10.10 -6.37
N TYR A 97 -0.86 9.68 -7.52
CA TYR A 97 -1.27 10.61 -8.60
C TYR A 97 -2.77 10.85 -8.74
N LYS A 98 -3.64 10.03 -8.14
CA LYS A 98 -5.09 10.16 -8.32
C LYS A 98 -5.89 10.36 -7.05
N LEU A 99 -5.37 9.95 -5.89
CA LEU A 99 -6.07 10.13 -4.62
C LEU A 99 -5.60 11.37 -3.85
N ASN A 100 -4.29 11.66 -3.86
CA ASN A 100 -3.73 12.71 -3.02
C ASN A 100 -4.26 14.13 -3.35
N ALA A 101 -4.35 14.50 -4.64
CA ALA A 101 -4.84 15.83 -5.03
C ALA A 101 -6.33 16.05 -4.68
N PRO A 102 -7.26 15.10 -4.93
CA PRO A 102 -8.63 15.21 -4.42
C PRO A 102 -8.74 15.34 -2.89
N PHE A 103 -7.88 14.66 -2.12
CA PHE A 103 -7.84 14.84 -0.67
C PHE A 103 -7.39 16.25 -0.27
N GLY A 104 -6.43 16.83 -0.99
CA GLY A 104 -6.04 18.23 -0.81
C GLY A 104 -7.14 19.23 -1.14
N ILE A 105 -7.93 18.98 -2.20
CA ILE A 105 -9.12 19.80 -2.50
C ILE A 105 -10.14 19.73 -1.37
N LEU A 106 -10.43 18.53 -0.87
CA LEU A 106 -11.37 18.35 0.24
C LEU A 106 -10.90 19.12 1.49
N LEU A 107 -9.61 19.07 1.79
CA LEU A 107 -9.02 19.84 2.89
C LEU A 107 -9.14 21.35 2.65
N SER A 108 -8.88 21.83 1.43
CA SER A 108 -9.06 23.24 1.07
C SER A 108 -10.51 23.70 1.26
N GLN A 109 -11.47 22.92 0.78
CA GLN A 109 -12.90 23.28 0.85
C GLN A 109 -13.38 23.30 2.30
N THR A 110 -13.00 22.30 3.09
CA THR A 110 -13.36 22.24 4.51
C THR A 110 -12.70 23.35 5.32
N ASN A 111 -11.45 23.72 5.00
CA ASN A 111 -10.77 24.85 5.63
C ASN A 111 -11.47 26.19 5.34
N GLU A 112 -11.89 26.39 4.09
CA GLU A 112 -12.58 27.61 3.67
C GLU A 112 -13.99 27.70 4.31
N ILE A 113 -14.70 26.58 4.41
CA ILE A 113 -15.98 26.51 5.13
C ILE A 113 -15.76 26.88 6.61
N LEU A 114 -14.75 26.31 7.26
CA LEU A 114 -14.43 26.59 8.66
C LEU A 114 -14.13 28.07 8.88
N ARG A 115 -13.31 28.67 8.01
CA ARG A 115 -12.98 30.09 8.05
C ARG A 115 -14.21 30.98 7.98
N ARG A 116 -15.18 30.65 7.13
CA ARG A 116 -16.44 31.40 6.96
C ARG A 116 -17.42 31.18 8.11
N MET A 117 -17.39 30.02 8.77
CA MET A 117 -18.27 29.71 9.88
C MET A 117 -17.89 30.43 11.17
N ALA A 118 -16.59 30.74 11.36
CA ALA A 118 -16.10 31.43 12.55
C ALA A 118 -15.12 32.57 12.17
N PRO A 119 -15.63 33.66 11.57
CA PRO A 119 -14.78 34.76 11.12
C PRO A 119 -14.14 35.54 12.27
N ASP A 120 -14.79 35.60 13.43
CA ASP A 120 -14.37 36.42 14.58
C ASP A 120 -13.50 35.64 15.60
N ASP A 121 -13.26 34.34 15.38
CA ASP A 121 -12.47 33.50 16.27
C ASP A 121 -10.99 33.46 15.84
N GLU A 122 -10.13 34.14 16.60
CA GLU A 122 -8.70 34.27 16.28
C GLU A 122 -7.96 32.92 16.24
N ASP A 123 -8.33 31.95 17.07
CA ASP A 123 -7.69 30.64 17.10
C ASP A 123 -8.07 29.82 15.85
N ILE A 124 -9.32 29.92 15.41
CA ILE A 124 -9.79 29.28 14.18
C ILE A 124 -9.14 29.93 12.96
N GLN A 125 -9.07 31.26 12.89
CA GLN A 125 -8.40 31.96 11.78
C GLN A 125 -6.92 31.54 11.68
N ARG A 126 -6.22 31.47 12.81
CA ARG A 126 -4.82 31.00 12.86
C ARG A 126 -4.66 29.56 12.37
N HIS A 127 -5.58 28.66 12.72
CA HIS A 127 -5.57 27.29 12.18
C HIS A 127 -5.77 27.30 10.66
N CYS A 128 -6.75 28.05 10.17
CA CYS A 128 -7.03 28.14 8.74
C CYS A 128 -5.86 28.73 7.95
N ASP A 129 -5.13 29.70 8.51
CA ASP A 129 -3.92 30.28 7.90
C ASP A 129 -2.77 29.26 7.83
N PHE A 130 -2.64 28.41 8.84
CA PHE A 130 -1.67 27.32 8.80
C PHE A 130 -1.99 26.30 7.70
N VAL A 131 -3.26 25.89 7.60
CA VAL A 131 -3.69 24.93 6.58
C VAL A 131 -3.54 25.50 5.17
N ASN A 132 -3.86 26.78 4.96
CA ASN A 132 -3.67 27.43 3.66
C ASN A 132 -2.21 27.43 3.21
N ARG A 133 -1.27 27.82 4.09
CA ARG A 133 0.18 27.77 3.78
C ARG A 133 0.66 26.35 3.50
N TRP A 134 0.10 25.36 4.18
CA TRP A 134 0.46 23.97 3.93
C TRP A 134 -0.06 23.47 2.57
N LEU A 135 -1.29 23.85 2.20
CA LEU A 135 -1.88 23.54 0.90
C LEU A 135 -1.14 24.23 -0.25
N GLU A 136 -0.76 25.49 -0.07
CA GLU A 136 0.07 26.25 -1.02
C GLU A 136 1.40 25.54 -1.29
N TRP A 137 2.16 25.23 -0.25
CA TRP A 137 3.40 24.43 -0.38
C TRP A 137 3.16 23.07 -1.03
N ASN A 138 2.03 22.43 -0.71
CA ASN A 138 1.70 21.13 -1.28
C ASN A 138 1.42 21.22 -2.78
N SER A 139 0.81 22.32 -3.24
CA SER A 139 0.50 22.57 -4.66
C SER A 139 1.75 22.69 -5.54
N GLU A 140 2.89 23.10 -4.97
CA GLU A 140 4.18 23.18 -5.68
C GLU A 140 4.78 21.81 -6.00
N GLN A 141 4.26 20.73 -5.41
CA GLN A 141 4.78 19.38 -5.63
C GLN A 141 4.33 18.84 -6.98
N GLU A 142 5.20 18.07 -7.65
CA GLU A 142 4.97 17.49 -8.99
C GLU A 142 3.62 16.74 -9.10
N ILE A 143 3.17 16.12 -8.01
CA ILE A 143 1.89 15.40 -7.92
C ILE A 143 0.70 16.29 -8.33
N TRP A 144 0.71 17.56 -7.92
CA TRP A 144 -0.36 18.51 -8.23
C TRP A 144 -0.33 18.95 -9.68
N ALA A 145 0.85 19.26 -10.21
CA ALA A 145 1.02 19.59 -11.62
C ALA A 145 0.54 18.44 -12.53
N ARG A 146 0.87 17.18 -12.20
CA ARG A 146 0.35 15.99 -12.90
C ARG A 146 -1.16 15.83 -12.77
N SER A 147 -1.71 16.12 -11.59
CA SER A 147 -3.16 16.01 -11.34
C SER A 147 -3.92 17.06 -12.15
N MET A 148 -3.45 18.31 -12.15
CA MET A 148 -4.00 19.41 -12.96
C MET A 148 -3.95 19.10 -14.45
N SER A 149 -2.80 18.63 -14.95
CA SER A 149 -2.65 18.16 -16.33
C SER A 149 -3.64 17.04 -16.67
N SER A 150 -3.82 16.06 -15.77
CA SER A 150 -4.80 15.00 -15.93
C SER A 150 -6.24 15.53 -15.91
N TRP A 151 -6.56 16.51 -15.08
CA TRP A 151 -7.89 17.10 -15.01
C TRP A 151 -8.21 17.92 -16.25
N LYS A 152 -7.29 18.75 -16.74
CA LYS A 152 -7.42 19.49 -18.01
C LYS A 152 -7.73 18.55 -19.17
N ASN A 153 -7.03 17.42 -19.24
CA ASN A 153 -7.28 16.38 -20.25
C ASN A 153 -8.64 15.66 -20.10
N ILE A 154 -9.14 15.46 -18.88
CA ILE A 154 -10.37 14.68 -18.61
C ILE A 154 -11.62 15.57 -18.64
N VAL A 155 -11.55 16.71 -17.97
CA VAL A 155 -12.65 17.66 -17.74
C VAL A 155 -12.74 18.65 -18.89
N GLY A 156 -11.63 18.95 -19.58
CA GLY A 156 -11.58 19.90 -20.68
C GLY A 156 -11.66 21.37 -20.23
N ASP A 157 -11.41 21.62 -18.95
CA ASP A 157 -11.40 22.95 -18.33
C ASP A 157 -10.02 23.21 -17.70
N ASP A 158 -9.59 24.46 -17.74
CA ASP A 158 -8.24 24.87 -17.39
C ASP A 158 -8.07 25.16 -15.89
N ASP A 159 -9.15 25.47 -15.16
CA ASP A 159 -9.06 25.91 -13.77
C ASP A 159 -10.19 25.36 -12.86
N PRO A 160 -9.89 24.40 -11.95
CA PRO A 160 -10.85 23.94 -10.95
C PRO A 160 -11.14 24.97 -9.83
N PHE A 161 -10.63 26.20 -9.93
CA PHE A 161 -10.71 27.28 -8.94
C PHE A 161 -10.26 26.85 -7.53
N LEU A 162 -8.95 26.98 -7.27
CA LEU A 162 -8.33 26.66 -5.99
C LEU A 162 -8.23 27.93 -5.12
N SER A 163 -9.18 28.11 -4.19
CA SER A 163 -9.32 29.34 -3.40
C SER A 163 -8.17 29.63 -2.42
N HIS A 164 -7.34 28.63 -2.12
CA HIS A 164 -6.21 28.76 -1.22
C HIS A 164 -4.93 29.22 -1.92
N LEU A 165 -4.89 29.24 -3.26
CA LEU A 165 -3.75 29.70 -4.04
C LEU A 165 -3.93 31.16 -4.42
N ASP A 166 -2.86 31.93 -4.29
CA ASP A 166 -2.78 33.26 -4.89
C ASP A 166 -2.58 33.18 -6.41
N ASP A 167 -2.67 34.31 -7.10
CA ASP A 167 -2.58 34.36 -8.56
C ASP A 167 -1.20 33.87 -9.05
N SER A 168 -0.13 34.16 -8.30
CA SER A 168 1.24 33.76 -8.64
C SER A 168 1.44 32.24 -8.53
N ALA A 169 0.96 31.61 -7.44
CA ALA A 169 1.04 30.17 -7.24
C ALA A 169 0.16 29.43 -8.24
N ARG A 170 -1.01 29.98 -8.58
CA ARG A 170 -1.88 29.44 -9.63
C ARG A 170 -1.19 29.43 -10.99
N ASP A 171 -0.61 30.56 -11.41
CA ASP A 171 0.09 30.66 -12.70
C ASP A 171 1.29 29.70 -12.76
N SER A 172 2.00 29.54 -11.65
CA SER A 172 3.11 28.61 -11.53
C SER A 172 2.66 27.15 -11.67
N LEU A 173 1.56 26.77 -11.02
CA LEU A 173 0.98 25.42 -11.10
C LEU A 173 0.47 25.09 -12.51
N VAL A 174 -0.21 26.04 -13.17
CA VAL A 174 -0.68 25.89 -14.55
C VAL A 174 0.50 25.71 -15.50
N SER A 175 1.53 26.54 -15.37
CA SER A 175 2.75 26.45 -16.19
C SER A 175 3.43 25.08 -16.01
N ALA A 176 3.59 24.62 -14.77
CA ALA A 176 4.16 23.31 -14.47
C ALA A 176 3.31 22.14 -15.02
N ALA A 177 1.98 22.27 -15.01
CA ALA A 177 1.09 21.25 -15.57
C ALA A 177 1.19 21.15 -17.10
N ASP A 178 1.35 22.29 -17.78
CA ASP A 178 1.52 22.35 -19.23
C ASP A 178 2.90 21.81 -19.66
N GLU A 179 3.98 22.10 -18.93
CA GLU A 179 5.32 21.52 -19.19
C GLU A 179 5.34 19.99 -19.09
N LEU A 180 4.47 19.41 -18.26
CA LEU A 180 4.35 17.95 -18.10
C LEU A 180 3.53 17.27 -19.21
N GLN A 181 2.77 18.01 -20.02
CA GLN A 181 2.03 17.48 -21.17
C GLN A 181 2.95 17.09 -22.34
N ASP A 182 4.18 17.62 -22.38
CA ASP A 182 5.13 17.44 -23.47
C ASP A 182 6.01 16.16 -23.37
N PHE A 183 5.73 15.26 -22.42
CA PHE A 183 6.44 13.99 -22.22
C PHE A 183 5.57 12.73 -22.32
#